data_AF-A0A135WRK2-F1
#
_entry.id   AF-A0A135WRK2-F1
#
_cell.length_a   1.000
_cell.length_b   1.000
_cell.length_c   1.000
_cell.angle_alpha   90.00
_cell.angle_beta   90.00
_cell.angle_gamma   90.00
#
_symmetry.space_group_name_H-M   'P 1'
#
loop_
_entity.id
_entity.type
_entity.pdbx_description
1 polymer ?
#
loop_
_entity_poly.entity_id
_entity_poly.type
_entity_poly.pdbx_seq_one_letter_code
_entity_poly.pdbx_strand_id
1 'polypeptide(L)' 'MAKDKEKQIAFYMTQRSAKELDEIQKIFDEREGRVTKAYILNQAIYKYYEYVKEHYGINDEKVEK' A
#
# COMPACT_ATOMS: atom_id res chain seq x y z
N MET A 1 -8.64 17.46 -9.40
CA MET A 1 -7.74 16.33 -9.12
C MET A 1 -8.23 15.15 -9.95
N ALA A 2 -7.41 14.65 -10.88
CA ALA A 2 -7.89 13.75 -11.92
C ALA A 2 -8.24 12.36 -11.36
N LYS A 3 -9.54 12.05 -11.31
CA LYS A 3 -10.07 10.71 -10.98
C LYS A 3 -9.53 9.62 -11.93
N ASP A 4 -9.02 10.00 -13.09
CA ASP A 4 -8.61 9.08 -14.16
C ASP A 4 -7.31 8.29 -13.88
N LYS A 5 -6.62 8.53 -12.75
CA LYS A 5 -5.38 7.83 -12.39
C LYS A 5 -5.55 6.74 -11.32
N GLU A 6 -6.70 6.68 -10.66
CA GLU A 6 -6.92 5.72 -9.57
C GLU A 6 -7.63 4.47 -10.10
N LYS A 7 -7.01 3.29 -9.93
CA LYS A 7 -7.64 2.01 -10.22
C LYS A 7 -8.24 1.42 -8.94
N GLN A 8 -9.54 1.13 -8.96
CA GLN A 8 -10.19 0.40 -7.88
C GLN A 8 -9.85 -1.08 -7.99
N ILE A 9 -9.40 -1.67 -6.88
CA ILE A 9 -9.06 -3.10 -6.80
C ILE A 9 -9.88 -3.70 -5.65
N ALA A 10 -10.54 -4.83 -5.91
CA ALA A 10 -11.19 -5.65 -4.90
C ALA A 10 -10.40 -6.94 -4.72
N PHE A 11 -10.14 -7.34 -3.48
CA PHE A 11 -9.42 -8.57 -3.16
C PHE A 11 -9.92 -9.16 -1.85
N TYR A 12 -9.69 -10.45 -1.66
CA TYR A 12 -9.98 -11.15 -0.41
C TYR A 12 -8.77 -11.11 0.51
N MET A 13 -9.03 -10.94 1.81
CA MET A 13 -8.03 -11.02 2.86
C MET A 13 -8.52 -11.94 3.98
N THR A 14 -7.58 -12.50 4.73
CA THR A 14 -7.94 -13.31 5.91
C THR A 14 -8.58 -12.42 6.98
N GLN A 15 -9.41 -13.01 7.84
CA GLN A 15 -9.96 -12.29 8.99
C GLN A 15 -8.87 -11.70 9.88
N ARG A 16 -7.73 -12.39 10.01
CA ARG A 16 -6.58 -11.90 10.77
C ARG A 16 -6.02 -10.62 10.16
N SER A 17 -5.72 -10.64 8.87
CA SER A 17 -5.18 -9.48 8.15
C SER A 17 -6.15 -8.28 8.17
N ALA A 18 -7.46 -8.54 8.11
CA ALA A 18 -8.46 -7.48 8.22
C ALA A 18 -8.44 -6.80 9.61
N LYS A 19 -8.33 -7.59 10.69
CA LYS A 19 -8.21 -7.06 12.05
C LYS A 19 -6.92 -6.29 12.26
N GLU A 20 -5.80 -6.83 11.78
CA GLU A 20 -4.50 -6.13 11.85
C GLU A 20 -4.55 -4.80 11.09
N LEU A 21 -5.21 -4.74 9.93
CA LEU A 21 -5.40 -3.49 9.18
C LEU A 21 -6.26 -2.47 9.95
N ASP A 22 -7.30 -2.91 10.67
CA ASP A 22 -8.10 -2.04 11.54
C ASP A 22 -7.28 -1.46 12.70
N GLU A 23 -6.45 -2.28 13.33
CA GLU A 23 -5.57 -1.87 14.44
C GLU A 23 -4.52 -0.86 13.97
N ILE A 24 -3.89 -1.12 12.82
CA ILE A 24 -2.92 -0.19 12.22
C ILE A 24 -3.62 1.14 11.90
N GLN A 25 -4.81 1.12 11.31
CA GLN A 25 -5.54 2.35 10.99
C GLN A 25 -5.80 3.20 12.24
N LYS A 26 -6.18 2.58 13.36
CA LYS A 26 -6.34 3.29 14.63
C LYS A 26 -5.05 3.98 15.09
N ILE A 27 -3.91 3.29 14.99
CA ILE A 27 -2.61 3.86 15.37
C ILE A 27 -2.28 5.11 14.54
N PHE A 28 -2.51 5.05 13.23
CA PHE A 28 -2.31 6.22 12.36
C PHE A 28 -3.28 7.36 12.69
N ASP A 29 -4.56 7.04 12.88
CA ASP A 29 -5.59 8.03 13.23
C ASP A 29 -5.24 8.79 14.52
N GLU A 30 -4.64 8.10 15.50
CA GLU A 30 -4.22 8.67 16.78
C GLU A 30 -2.93 9.51 16.70
N ARG A 31 -2.00 9.18 15.80
CA ARG A 31 -0.65 9.76 15.78
C ARG A 31 -0.41 10.76 14.67
N GLU A 32 -0.93 10.49 13.48
CA GLU A 32 -0.63 11.21 12.24
C GLU A 32 -1.88 11.87 11.65
N GLY A 33 -3.05 11.56 12.22
CA GLY A 33 -4.35 12.01 11.74
C GLY A 33 -5.01 10.97 10.83
N ARG A 34 -6.20 11.31 10.33
CA ARG A 34 -7.10 10.33 9.72
C ARG A 34 -6.56 9.79 8.40
N VAL A 35 -6.28 8.48 8.33
CA VAL A 35 -5.86 7.79 7.10
C VAL A 35 -6.88 6.75 6.66
N THR A 36 -6.86 6.39 5.38
CA THR A 36 -7.73 5.33 4.85
C THR A 36 -7.02 3.98 4.86
N LYS A 37 -7.76 2.88 4.94
CA LYS A 37 -7.22 1.52 4.74
C LYS A 37 -6.49 1.38 3.39
N ALA A 38 -7.00 2.03 2.35
CA ALA A 38 -6.38 2.03 1.03
C ALA A 38 -4.99 2.67 1.05
N TYR A 39 -4.81 3.76 1.80
CA TYR A 39 -3.49 4.37 1.99
C TYR A 39 -2.51 3.38 2.64
N ILE A 40 -2.92 2.72 3.74
CA ILE A 40 -2.08 1.76 4.46
C ILE A 40 -1.67 0.60 3.55
N LEU A 41 -2.62 0.06 2.78
CA LEU A 41 -2.37 -1.01 1.83
C LEU A 41 -1.40 -0.58 0.72
N ASN A 42 -1.56 0.64 0.19
CA ASN A 42 -0.65 1.17 -0.82
C ASN A 42 0.78 1.31 -0.28
N GLN A 43 0.94 1.81 0.95
CA GLN A 43 2.25 1.90 1.60
C GLN A 43 2.89 0.52 1.81
N ALA A 44 2.09 -0.47 2.22
CA ALA A 44 2.57 -1.85 2.37
C ALA A 44 3.03 -2.44 1.03
N ILE A 45 2.27 -2.22 -0.05
CA ILE A 45 2.62 -2.65 -1.40
C ILE A 45 3.92 -1.99 -1.86
N TYR A 46 4.08 -0.68 -1.69
CA TYR A 46 5.31 0.02 -2.09
C TYR A 46 6.54 -0.51 -1.37
N LYS A 47 6.47 -0.68 -0.05
CA LYS A 47 7.58 -1.27 0.72
C LYS A 47 7.93 -2.69 0.27
N TYR A 48 6.92 -3.49 -0.06
CA TYR A 48 7.17 -4.84 -0.58
C TYR A 48 7.80 -4.80 -1.98
N TYR A 49 7.41 -3.85 -2.83
CA TYR A 49 8.00 -3.68 -4.15
C TYR A 49 9.46 -3.22 -4.08
N GLU A 50 9.81 -2.32 -3.16
CA GLU A 50 11.20 -1.95 -2.88
C GLU A 50 12.02 -3.19 -2.54
N TYR A 51 11.54 -3.99 -1.58
CA TYR A 51 12.18 -5.26 -1.22
C TYR A 51 12.35 -6.20 -2.42
N VAL A 52 11.31 -6.38 -3.24
CA VAL A 52 11.37 -7.26 -4.43
C VAL A 52 12.40 -6.73 -5.43
N LYS A 53 12.42 -5.42 -5.69
CA LYS A 53 13.39 -4.81 -6.61
C LYS A 53 14.82 -5.04 -6.14
N GLU A 54 15.09 -4.80 -4.85
CA GLU A 54 16.40 -5.03 -4.25
C GLU A 54 16.78 -6.51 -4.29
N HIS A 55 15.87 -7.40 -3.90
CA HIS A 55 16.11 -8.84 -3.81
C HIS A 55 16.41 -9.48 -5.17
N TYR A 56 15.75 -9.02 -6.24
CA TYR A 56 15.93 -9.55 -7.60
C TYR A 56 16.83 -8.68 -8.48
N GLY A 57 17.44 -7.61 -7.95
CA GLY A 57 18.32 -6.71 -8.71
C GLY A 57 17.62 -5.99 -9.86
N ILE A 58 16.33 -5.67 -9.71
CA ILE A 58 15.56 -4.93 -10.72
C ILE A 58 15.88 -3.44 -10.57
N ASN A 59 16.85 -2.96 -11.36
CA ASN A 59 17.13 -1.53 -11.47
C ASN A 59 16.06 -0.85 -12.35
N ASP A 60 15.55 0.31 -11.92
CA ASP A 60 14.55 1.13 -12.62
C ASP A 60 15.06 1.74 -13.96
N GLU A 61 16.07 1.16 -14.61
CA GLU A 61 16.64 1.62 -15.90
C GLU A 61 15.77 1.28 -17.13
N LYS A 62 14.52 0.83 -16.96
CA LYS A 62 13.61 0.50 -18.07
C LYS A 62 12.21 1.07 -17.95
N VAL A 63 12.09 2.31 -17.49
CA VAL A 63 10.87 3.11 -17.72
C VAL A 63 11.25 4.49 -18.27
N GLU A 64 11.97 4.52 -19.38
CA GLU A 64 12.00 5.70 -20.25
C GLU A 64 11.28 5.38 -21.57
N LYS A 65 10.11 6.01 -21.69
CA LYS A 65 9.33 6.43 -22.88
C LYS A 65 9.08 5.42 -24.01
#